data_AF-A0A2W5MY69-F1
#
_entry.id   AF-A0A2W5MY69-F1
#
_cell.length_a   1.000
_cell.length_b   1.000
_cell.length_c   1.000
_cell.angle_alpha   90.00
_cell.angle_beta   90.00
_cell.angle_gamma   90.00
#
_symmetry.space_group_name_H-M   'P 1'
#
loop_
_entity.id
_entity.type
_entity.pdbx_description
1 polymer ?
#
loop_
_entity_poly.entity_id
_entity_poly.type
_entity_poly.pdbx_seq_one_letter_code
_entity_poly.pdbx_strand_id
1 'polypeptide(L)' 'MNLQRALIYLLISLAIAAAAIIILHIWGVDLGALFFKLLATIGILALLVGFLLVVKADFSEHKRLKDENFID' A
#
# COMPACT_ATOMS: atom_id res chain seq x y z
N MET A 1 -11.02 11.52 8.07
CA MET A 1 -9.60 11.20 7.78
C MET A 1 -9.51 10.75 6.33
N ASN A 2 -8.77 11.45 5.47
CA ASN A 2 -8.81 11.23 4.01
C ASN A 2 -8.29 9.82 3.68
N LEU A 3 -9.16 8.93 3.16
CA LEU A 3 -8.84 7.53 2.83
C LEU A 3 -7.53 7.36 2.04
N GLN A 4 -7.21 8.31 1.16
CA GLN A 4 -5.96 8.31 0.40
C GLN A 4 -4.73 8.46 1.29
N ARG A 5 -4.78 9.35 2.30
CA ARG A 5 -3.70 9.49 3.28
C ARG A 5 -3.54 8.21 4.10
N ALA A 6 -4.65 7.57 4.47
CA ALA A 6 -4.61 6.28 5.17
C ALA A 6 -3.94 5.18 4.32
N LEU A 7 -4.28 5.06 3.04
CA LEU A 7 -3.66 4.10 2.12
C LEU A 7 -2.14 4.36 1.94
N ILE A 8 -1.74 5.63 1.85
CA ILE A 8 -0.31 6.00 1.76
C ILE A 8 0.43 5.64 3.07
N TYR A 9 -0.11 5.98 4.23
CA TYR A 9 0.49 5.60 5.51
C TYR A 9 0.59 4.09 5.68
N LEU A 10 -0.42 3.35 5.20
CA LEU A 10 -0.41 1.90 5.21
C LEU A 10 0.72 1.37 4.30
N LEU A 11 0.90 1.91 3.10
CA LEU A 11 2.00 1.54 2.20
C LEU A 11 3.38 1.79 2.85
N ILE A 12 3.55 2.95 3.50
CA ILE A 12 4.78 3.29 4.23
C ILE A 12 5.02 2.29 5.37
N SER A 13 3.98 1.97 6.14
CA SER A 13 4.09 1.01 7.24
C SER A 13 4.46 -0.39 6.77
N LEU A 14 3.93 -0.84 5.63
CA LEU A 14 4.31 -2.11 5.00
C LEU A 14 5.78 -2.12 4.57
N ALA A 15 6.27 -1.03 3.99
CA ALA A 15 7.68 -0.90 3.61
C ALA A 15 8.61 -0.94 4.83
N ILE A 16 8.26 -0.23 5.92
CA ILE A 16 9.01 -0.25 7.18
C ILE A 16 9.00 -1.65 7.80
N ALA A 17 7.85 -2.33 7.80
CA ALA A 17 7.74 -3.69 8.32
C ALA A 17 8.60 -4.69 7.53
N ALA A 18 8.61 -4.60 6.19
CA ALA A 18 9.48 -5.43 5.35
C ALA A 18 10.96 -5.19 5.67
N ALA A 19 11.38 -3.92 5.78
CA ALA A 19 12.74 -3.55 6.14
C ALA A 19 13.13 -4.10 7.53
N ALA A 20 12.25 -3.98 8.52
CA ALA A 20 12.49 -4.48 9.86
C ALA A 20 12.67 -6.02 9.88
N ILE A 21 11.86 -6.76 9.13
CA ILE A 21 11.98 -8.22 9.00
C ILE A 21 13.32 -8.62 8.36
N ILE A 22 13.76 -7.89 7.33
CA ILE A 22 15.06 -8.11 6.70
C ILE A 22 16.19 -7.87 7.69
N ILE A 23 16.14 -6.76 8.45
CA ILE A 23 17.16 -6.46 9.47
C ILE A 23 17.21 -7.54 10.54
N LEU A 24 16.05 -8.00 11.04
CA LEU A 24 16.00 -9.09 12.02
C LEU A 24 16.65 -10.37 11.49
N HIS A 25 16.39 -10.71 10.23
CA HIS A 25 16.99 -11.89 9.60
C HIS A 25 18.52 -11.74 9.47
N ILE A 26 19.01 -10.55 9.11
CA ILE A 26 20.45 -10.25 9.05
C ILE A 26 21.12 -10.36 10.43
N TRP A 27 20.41 -9.99 11.50
CA TRP A 27 20.86 -10.14 12.89
C TRP A 27 20.78 -11.58 13.43
N GLY A 28 20.50 -12.56 12.58
CA GLY A 28 20.52 -13.98 12.96
C GLY A 28 19.26 -14.45 13.67
N VAL A 29 18.17 -13.67 13.63
CA VAL A 29 16.87 -14.19 14.04
C VAL A 29 16.42 -15.22 13.01
N ASP A 30 16.38 -16.49 13.42
CA ASP A 30 15.93 -17.58 12.56
C ASP A 30 14.39 -17.54 12.42
N LEU A 31 13.97 -17.07 11.26
CA LEU A 31 12.57 -17.05 10.85
C LEU A 31 12.25 -18.25 9.94
N GLY A 32 13.25 -19.02 9.50
CA GLY A 32 13.10 -20.14 8.57
C GLY A 32 12.17 -19.83 7.39
N ALA A 33 11.18 -20.71 7.17
CA ALA A 33 10.19 -20.54 6.10
C ALA A 33 9.21 -19.36 6.32
N LEU A 34 9.11 -18.80 7.52
CA LEU A 34 8.25 -17.63 7.78
C LEU A 34 8.81 -16.36 7.12
N PHE A 35 10.13 -16.24 6.96
CA PHE A 35 10.74 -15.06 6.35
C PHE A 35 10.18 -14.75 4.97
N PHE A 36 10.24 -15.74 4.07
CA PHE A 36 9.75 -15.60 2.70
C PHE A 36 8.24 -15.45 2.64
N LYS A 37 7.50 -16.13 3.54
CA LYS A 37 6.04 -15.98 3.62
C LYS A 37 5.64 -14.57 4.02
N LEU A 38 6.28 -14.01 5.06
CA LEU A 38 6.01 -12.65 5.52
C LEU A 38 6.35 -11.61 4.45
N LEU A 39 7.52 -11.74 3.79
CA LEU A 39 7.88 -10.85 2.68
C LEU A 39 6.90 -10.95 1.50
N ALA A 40 6.51 -12.17 1.11
CA ALA A 40 5.54 -12.37 0.05
C ALA A 40 4.17 -11.78 0.41
N THR A 41 3.69 -11.98 1.65
CA THR A 41 2.45 -11.39 2.13
C THR A 41 2.50 -9.86 2.11
N ILE A 42 3.59 -9.25 2.58
CA ILE A 42 3.76 -7.79 2.54
C ILE A 42 3.78 -7.29 1.10
N GLY A 43 4.45 -7.99 0.18
CA GLY A 43 4.46 -7.66 -1.25
C GLY A 43 3.07 -7.69 -1.87
N ILE A 44 2.27 -8.72 -1.58
CA ILE A 44 0.88 -8.83 -2.04
C ILE A 44 0.03 -7.68 -1.50
N LEU A 45 0.14 -7.38 -0.21
CA LEU A 45 -0.60 -6.28 0.42
C LEU A 45 -0.21 -4.93 -0.19
N ALA A 46 1.07 -4.69 -0.42
CA ALA A 46 1.55 -3.47 -1.06
C ALA A 46 1.00 -3.32 -2.49
N LEU A 47 0.96 -4.41 -3.25
CA LEU A 47 0.34 -4.46 -4.58
C LEU A 47 -1.15 -4.12 -4.54
N LEU A 48 -1.91 -4.73 -3.63
CA LEU A 48 -3.35 -4.47 -3.47
C LEU A 48 -3.62 -3.01 -3.08
N VAL A 49 -2.81 -2.45 -2.18
CA VAL A 49 -2.95 -1.05 -1.74
C VAL A 49 -2.59 -0.09 -2.87
N GLY A 50 -1.52 -0.39 -3.62
CA GLY A 50 -1.13 0.37 -4.81
C GLY A 50 -2.23 0.35 -5.87
N PHE A 51 -2.82 -0.82 -6.13
CA PHE A 51 -3.95 -0.97 -7.04
C PHE A 51 -5.15 -0.11 -6.59
N LEU A 52 -5.53 -0.17 -5.31
CA LEU A 52 -6.62 0.65 -4.78
C LEU A 52 -6.35 2.16 -4.89
N LEU A 53 -5.09 2.59 -4.74
CA LEU A 53 -4.70 3.99 -4.92
C LEU A 53 -4.89 4.44 -6.37
N VAL A 54 -4.42 3.64 -7.34
CA VAL A 54 -4.56 3.95 -8.78
C VAL A 54 -6.03 3.97 -9.19
N VAL A 55 -6.79 2.92 -8.85
CA VAL A 55 -8.22 2.83 -9.15
C VAL A 55 -8.97 4.03 -8.58
N LYS A 56 -8.69 4.39 -7.32
CA LYS A 56 -9.34 5.55 -6.70
C LYS A 56 -8.96 6.86 -7.39
N ALA A 57 -7.72 7.02 -7.86
CA ALA A 57 -7.29 8.20 -8.59
C ALA A 57 -8.08 8.34 -9.90
N ASP A 58 -8.18 7.27 -10.68
CA ASP A 58 -8.91 7.25 -11.97
C ASP A 58 -10.39 7.57 -11.79
N PHE A 59 -11.05 6.97 -10.78
CA PHE A 59 -12.47 7.25 -10.49
C PHE A 59 -12.69 8.64 -9.90
N SER A 60 -11.70 9.21 -9.18
CA SER A 60 -11.80 10.57 -8.65
C SER A 60 -11.74 11.62 -9.77
N GLU A 61 -10.97 11.39 -10.83
CA GLU A 61 -10.91 12.28 -12.00
C GLU A 61 -12.23 12.26 -12.79
N HIS A 62 -12.84 11.08 -12.95
CA HIS A 62 -14.14 10.96 -13.62
C HIS A 62 -15.26 11.73 -12.90
N LYS A 63 -15.15 11.92 -11.58
CA LYS A 63 -16.10 12.71 -10.80
C LYS A 63 -15.94 14.22 -11.02
N ARG A 64 -14.69 14.71 -11.13
CA ARG A 64 -14.41 16.13 -11.41
C ARG A 64 -14.93 16.58 -12.78
N LEU A 65 -14.74 15.77 -13.81
CA LEU A 65 -15.21 16.09 -15.17
C LEU A 65 -16.73 16.17 -15.29
N LYS A 66 -17.47 15.48 -14.40
CA LYS A 66 -18.93 15.54 -14.39
C LYS A 66 -19.42 16.80 -13.69
N ASP A 67 -18.79 17.22 -12.58
CA ASP A 67 -19.22 18.41 -11.84
C ASP A 67 -18.92 19.72 -12.59
N GLU A 68 -17.92 19.76 -13.46
CA GLU A 68 -17.58 20.96 -14.27
C GLU A 68 -18.59 21.24 -15.41
N ASN A 69 -19.51 20.32 -15.72
CA ASN A 69 -20.51 20.46 -16.79
C ASN A 69 -21.96 20.66 -16.28
N PHE A 70 -22.15 20.84 -14.96
CA PHE A 70 -23.49 20.97 -14.35
C PHE A 70 -23.80 22.36 -13.77
N ILE A 71 -22.99 23.37 -14.08
CA ILE A 71 -23.31 24.76 -13.72
C ILE A 71 -23.18 25.60 -15.00
N ASP A 72 -24.29 26.24 -15.34
CA ASP A 72 -24.53 27.22 -16.42
C ASP A 72 -23.35 28.12 -16.81
#